data_AF-G7Q739-F1
#
_entry.id   AF-G7Q739-F1
#
_cell.length_a   1.000
_cell.length_b   1.000
_cell.length_c   1.000
_cell.angle_alpha   90.00
_cell.angle_beta   90.00
_cell.angle_gamma   90.00
#
_symmetry.space_group_name_H-M   'P 1'
#
loop_
_entity.id
_entity.type
_entity.pdbx_description
1 polymer ?
#
loop_
_entity_poly.entity_id
_entity_poly.type
_entity_poly.pdbx_seq_one_letter_code
_entity_poly.pdbx_strand_id
1 'polypeptide(L)'
;MNKWHKEVMQNLDQGWTTYLQGLEQSLDQLDRDITETAGMADACTDEWCQATEHVLDDLTNYIFSIHEPRNSNPENTRKIKELRRRVHELYAKYKSAAERPANV
;
A
#
# COMPACT_ATOMS: atom_id res chain seq x y z
N MET A 1 -23.49 0.06 27.59
CA MET A 1 -23.58 -0.17 26.12
C MET A 1 -24.41 -1.43 25.90
N ASN A 2 -25.48 -1.37 25.10
CA ASN A 2 -26.30 -2.56 24.85
C ASN A 2 -25.61 -3.51 23.84
N LYS A 3 -26.01 -4.79 23.82
CA LYS A 3 -25.39 -5.84 23.01
C LYS A 3 -25.30 -5.46 21.53
N TRP A 4 -26.40 -4.96 20.97
CA TRP A 4 -26.49 -4.56 19.56
C TRP A 4 -25.50 -3.45 19.19
N HIS A 5 -25.37 -2.40 20.02
CA HIS A 5 -24.39 -1.35 19.77
C HIS A 5 -22.96 -1.91 19.73
N LYS A 6 -22.62 -2.84 20.62
CA LYS A 6 -21.29 -3.47 20.63
C LYS A 6 -21.04 -4.27 19.36
N GLU A 7 -22.01 -5.06 18.91
CA GLU A 7 -21.91 -5.87 17.68
C GLU A 7 -21.74 -5.00 16.43
N VAL A 8 -22.51 -3.91 16.31
CA VAL A 8 -22.39 -2.96 15.20
C VAL A 8 -21.00 -2.34 15.15
N MET A 9 -20.47 -1.88 16.30
CA MET A 9 -19.15 -1.26 16.36
C MET A 9 -18.02 -2.27 16.06
N GLN A 10 -18.17 -3.53 16.51
CA GLN A 10 -17.21 -4.59 16.19
C GLN A 10 -17.17 -4.92 14.69
N ASN A 11 -18.32 -4.94 14.02
CA ASN A 11 -18.36 -5.17 12.57
C ASN A 11 -17.66 -4.05 11.79
N LEU A 12 -17.84 -2.80 12.21
CA LEU A 12 -17.16 -1.66 11.60
C LEU A 12 -15.63 -1.73 11.80
N ASP A 13 -15.18 -2.06 13.02
CA ASP A 13 -13.75 -2.18 13.32
C ASP A 13 -13.10 -3.35 12.55
N GLN A 14 -13.80 -4.48 12.42
CA GLN A 14 -13.33 -5.62 11.63
C GLN A 14 -13.22 -5.27 10.14
N GLY A 15 -14.25 -4.64 9.56
CA GLY A 15 -14.22 -4.21 8.16
C GLY A 15 -13.08 -3.22 7.89
N TRP A 16 -12.85 -2.30 8.81
CA TRP A 16 -11.73 -1.36 8.73
C TRP A 16 -10.37 -2.05 8.80
N THR A 17 -10.21 -2.97 9.76
CA THR A 17 -8.98 -3.77 9.91
C THR A 17 -8.69 -4.56 8.63
N THR A 18 -9.70 -5.22 8.07
CA THR A 18 -9.56 -5.99 6.82
C THR A 18 -9.17 -5.09 5.64
N TYR A 19 -9.74 -3.89 5.53
CA TYR A 19 -9.36 -2.94 4.48
C TYR A 19 -7.88 -2.51 4.60
N LEU A 20 -7.43 -2.14 5.81
CA LEU A 20 -6.03 -1.76 6.04
C LEU A 20 -5.05 -2.92 5.80
N GLN A 21 -5.44 -4.15 6.13
CA GLN A 21 -4.67 -5.36 5.80
C GLN A 21 -4.58 -5.59 4.29
N GLY A 22 -5.66 -5.35 3.54
CA GLY A 22 -5.65 -5.45 2.08
C GLY A 22 -4.69 -4.45 1.42
N LEU A 23 -4.65 -3.22 1.92
CA LEU A 23 -3.69 -2.21 1.46
C LEU A 23 -2.24 -2.62 1.76
N GLU A 24 -1.98 -3.11 2.97
CA GLU A 24 -0.66 -3.63 3.33
C GLU A 24 -0.22 -4.76 2.40
N GLN A 25 -1.08 -5.77 2.19
CA GLN A 25 -0.76 -6.91 1.34
C GLN A 25 -0.52 -6.50 -0.12
N SER A 26 -1.23 -5.46 -0.58
CA SER A 26 -1.04 -4.88 -1.91
C SER A 26 0.32 -4.19 -2.03
N LEU A 27 0.73 -3.42 -1.02
CA LEU A 27 2.09 -2.85 -0.97
C LEU A 27 3.16 -3.95 -0.86
N ASP A 28 2.92 -5.01 -0.10
CA ASP A 28 3.84 -6.16 -0.01
C ASP A 28 4.01 -6.87 -1.35
N GLN A 29 2.91 -7.04 -2.11
CA GLN A 29 2.97 -7.65 -3.44
C GLN A 29 3.75 -6.79 -4.41
N LEU A 30 3.45 -5.49 -4.44
CA LEU A 30 4.15 -4.55 -5.30
C LEU A 30 5.65 -4.45 -4.96
N ASP A 31 6.00 -4.51 -3.67
CA ASP A 31 7.39 -4.54 -3.22
C ASP A 31 8.14 -5.76 -3.75
N ARG A 32 7.51 -6.94 -3.71
CA ARG A 32 8.08 -8.17 -4.27
C ARG A 32 8.30 -8.03 -5.76
N ASP A 33 7.30 -7.58 -6.50
CA ASP A 33 7.36 -7.43 -7.96
C ASP A 33 8.48 -6.44 -8.35
N ILE A 34 8.57 -5.28 -7.69
CA ILE A 34 9.66 -4.30 -7.92
C ILE A 34 11.03 -4.93 -7.61
N THR A 35 11.14 -5.73 -6.55
CA THR A 35 12.42 -6.37 -6.17
C THR A 35 12.86 -7.42 -7.18
N GLU A 36 11.93 -8.27 -7.61
CA GLU A 36 12.19 -9.34 -8.57
C GLU A 36 12.60 -8.75 -9.92
N THR A 37 11.85 -7.75 -10.40
CA THR A 37 12.13 -7.11 -11.68
C THR A 37 13.42 -6.28 -11.65
N ALA A 38 13.78 -5.63 -10.53
CA ALA A 38 15.06 -4.93 -10.41
C ALA A 38 16.30 -5.83 -10.54
N GLY A 39 16.13 -7.15 -10.38
CA GLY A 39 17.18 -8.16 -10.61
C GLY A 39 17.31 -8.61 -12.06
N MET A 40 16.40 -8.18 -12.95
CA MET A 40 16.36 -8.56 -14.36
C MET A 40 17.11 -7.52 -15.22
N ALA A 41 17.78 -7.97 -16.28
CA ALA A 41 18.53 -7.07 -17.16
C ALA A 41 17.64 -6.00 -17.84
N ASP A 42 16.37 -6.34 -18.11
CA ASP A 42 15.36 -5.44 -18.69
C ASP A 42 14.33 -5.00 -17.65
N ALA A 43 14.81 -4.57 -16.47
CA ALA A 43 13.98 -4.23 -15.31
C ALA A 43 12.87 -3.19 -15.60
N CYS A 44 13.04 -2.36 -16.62
CA CYS A 44 12.03 -1.40 -17.03
C CYS A 44 11.75 -1.56 -18.52
N THR A 45 10.84 -2.48 -18.86
CA THR A 45 10.11 -2.35 -20.13
C THR A 45 9.10 -1.21 -20.00
N ASP A 46 8.85 -0.46 -21.08
CA ASP A 46 7.93 0.70 -21.05
C ASP A 46 6.57 0.32 -20.42
N GLU A 47 6.06 -0.87 -20.76
CA GLU A 47 4.79 -1.41 -20.25
C GLU A 47 4.85 -1.71 -18.74
N TRP A 48 5.91 -2.38 -18.26
CA TRP A 48 6.04 -2.69 -16.83
C TRP A 48 6.17 -1.42 -16.01
N CYS A 49 6.98 -0.46 -16.48
CA CYS A 49 7.19 0.79 -15.79
C CYS A 49 5.91 1.63 -15.70
N GLN A 50 5.13 1.71 -16.78
CA GLN A 50 3.86 2.41 -16.78
C GLN A 50 2.82 1.72 -15.88
N ALA A 51 2.70 0.39 -15.97
CA ALA A 51 1.75 -0.37 -15.15
C ALA A 51 2.08 -0.26 -13.65
N THR A 52 3.37 -0.36 -13.29
CA THR A 52 3.84 -0.26 -11.91
C THR A 52 3.61 1.14 -11.34
N GLU A 53 3.89 2.19 -12.12
CA GLU A 53 3.64 3.57 -11.72
C GLU A 53 2.14 3.83 -11.50
N HIS A 54 1.28 3.34 -12.40
CA HIS A 54 -0.17 3.46 -12.22
C HIS A 54 -0.68 2.77 -10.94
N VAL A 55 -0.19 1.58 -10.63
CA VAL A 55 -0.58 0.89 -9.38
C VAL A 55 -0.07 1.64 -8.14
N LEU A 56 1.14 2.21 -8.19
CA LEU A 56 1.66 3.06 -7.10
C LEU A 56 0.80 4.29 -6.88
N ASP A 57 0.40 4.97 -7.96
CA ASP A 57 -0.48 6.15 -7.92
C ASP A 57 -1.83 5.80 -7.29
N ASP A 58 -2.46 4.70 -7.72
CA ASP A 58 -3.75 4.25 -7.18
C ASP A 58 -3.66 3.90 -5.69
N LEU A 59 -2.65 3.12 -5.28
CA LEU A 59 -2.45 2.75 -3.87
C LEU A 59 -2.17 4.00 -3.02
N THR A 60 -1.42 4.96 -3.54
CA THR A 60 -1.18 6.24 -2.88
C THR A 60 -2.48 7.00 -2.69
N ASN A 61 -3.30 7.12 -3.73
CA ASN A 61 -4.60 7.77 -3.65
C ASN A 61 -5.52 7.08 -2.63
N TYR A 62 -5.58 5.74 -2.61
CA TYR A 62 -6.34 5.00 -1.61
C TYR A 62 -5.84 5.29 -0.18
N ILE A 63 -4.53 5.26 0.07
CA ILE A 63 -3.96 5.47 1.40
C ILE A 63 -4.12 6.92 1.90
N PHE A 64 -3.93 7.90 1.02
CA PHE A 64 -3.99 9.31 1.40
C PHE A 64 -5.42 9.86 1.47
N SER A 65 -6.39 9.21 0.81
CA SER A 65 -7.82 9.53 0.94
C SER A 65 -8.49 8.92 2.17
N ILE A 66 -7.78 8.11 2.96
CA ILE A 66 -8.32 7.52 4.20
C ILE A 66 -8.70 8.61 5.21
N HIS A 67 -9.98 8.62 5.56
CA HIS A 67 -10.54 9.37 6.69
C HIS A 67 -10.79 8.41 7.86
N GLU A 68 -10.11 8.63 8.98
CA GLU A 68 -10.26 7.79 10.17
C GLU A 68 -11.63 7.99 10.85
N PRO A 69 -12.33 6.90 11.23
CA PRO A 69 -13.51 7.00 12.08
C PRO A 69 -13.16 7.65 13.43
N ARG A 70 -14.07 8.47 14.00
CA ARG A 70 -13.83 9.17 15.28
C ARG A 70 -13.49 8.25 16.46
N ASN A 71 -13.92 6.99 16.40
CA ASN A 71 -13.67 5.98 17.42
C ASN A 71 -12.67 4.91 16.94
N SER A 72 -11.74 5.26 16.04
CA SER A 72 -10.72 4.33 15.55
C SER A 72 -9.82 3.87 16.70
N ASN A 73 -9.49 2.58 16.72
CA ASN A 73 -8.46 2.03 17.59
C ASN A 73 -7.09 2.68 17.26
N PRO A 74 -6.29 3.10 18.25
CA PRO A 74 -4.92 3.60 18.05
C PRO A 74 -4.02 2.74 17.15
N GLU A 75 -4.22 1.42 17.10
CA GLU A 75 -3.50 0.55 16.16
C GLU A 75 -3.79 0.89 14.70
N ASN A 76 -5.04 1.17 14.36
CA ASN A 76 -5.44 1.53 13.00
C ASN A 76 -4.81 2.86 12.58
N THR A 77 -4.78 3.85 13.47
CA THR A 77 -4.06 5.12 13.24
C THR A 77 -2.56 4.89 12.98
N ARG A 78 -1.92 4.01 13.76
CA ARG A 78 -0.51 3.65 13.55
C ARG A 78 -0.32 2.97 12.20
N LYS A 79 -1.21 2.06 11.84
CA LYS A 79 -1.18 1.33 10.56
C LYS A 79 -1.27 2.27 9.37
N ILE A 80 -2.17 3.26 9.39
CA ILE A 80 -2.32 4.24 8.31
C ILE A 80 -1.05 5.06 8.13
N LYS A 81 -0.43 5.51 9.23
CA LYS A 81 0.85 6.23 9.18
C LYS A 81 1.95 5.37 8.57
N GLU A 82 1.98 4.10 8.94
CA GLU A 82 2.93 3.14 8.39
C GLU A 82 2.70 2.90 6.89
N LEU A 83 1.46 2.72 6.44
CA LEU A 83 1.11 2.59 5.02
C LEU A 83 1.55 3.82 4.21
N ARG A 84 1.33 5.04 4.73
CA ARG A 84 1.78 6.29 4.10
C ARG A 84 3.30 6.35 3.95
N ARG A 85 4.05 5.93 4.98
CA ARG A 85 5.52 5.84 4.91
C ARG A 85 5.95 4.82 3.86
N ARG A 86 5.36 3.63 3.91
CA ARG A 86 5.72 2.51 3.03
C ARG A 86 5.46 2.80 1.56
N VAL A 87 4.37 3.48 1.20
CA VAL A 87 4.10 3.79 -0.21
C VAL A 87 5.13 4.77 -0.79
N HIS A 88 5.61 5.74 0.01
CA HIS A 88 6.71 6.61 -0.40
C HIS A 88 8.03 5.86 -0.58
N GLU A 89 8.32 4.89 0.29
CA GLU A 89 9.51 4.04 0.16
C GLU A 89 9.45 3.18 -1.10
N LEU A 90 8.26 2.69 -1.46
CA LEU A 90 8.06 1.95 -2.69
C LEU A 90 8.23 2.81 -3.94
N TYR A 91 7.78 4.06 -3.93
CA TYR A 91 8.10 4.98 -5.02
C TYR A 91 9.60 5.17 -5.20
N ALA A 92 10.34 5.40 -4.11
CA ALA A 92 11.79 5.58 -4.18
C ALA A 92 12.48 4.32 -4.73
N LYS A 93 12.03 3.14 -4.29
CA LYS A 93 12.53 1.85 -4.77
C LYS A 93 12.21 1.63 -6.25
N TYR A 94 10.98 1.90 -6.67
CA TYR A 94 10.56 1.83 -8.07
C TYR A 94 11.39 2.76 -8.96
N LYS A 95 11.55 4.04 -8.59
CA LYS A 95 12.38 4.97 -9.36
C LYS A 95 13.82 4.49 -9.48
N SER A 96 14.38 3.97 -8.39
CA SER A 96 15.74 3.38 -8.41
C SER A 96 15.85 2.15 -9.32
N ALA A 97 14.79 1.34 -9.43
CA ALA A 97 14.73 0.21 -10.35
C ALA A 97 14.58 0.66 -11.82
N ALA A 98 13.74 1.67 -12.06
CA ALA A 98 13.48 2.22 -13.39
C ALA A 98 14.68 3.01 -13.96
N GLU A 99 15.46 3.67 -13.11
CA GLU A 99 16.65 4.42 -13.52
C GLU A 99 17.87 3.53 -13.81
N ARG A 100 17.82 2.24 -13.44
CA ARG A 100 18.93 1.31 -13.66
C ARG A 100 18.92 0.87 -15.13
N PRO A 101 19.84 1.35 -15.98
CA PRO A 101 19.83 0.97 -17.39
C PRO A 101 20.21 -0.51 -17.51
N ALA A 102 19.57 -1.21 -18.44
CA ALA A 102 20.04 -2.49 -18.93
C ALA A 102 21.50 -2.31 -19.41
N ASN A 103 22.45 -3.00 -18.76
CA ASN A 103 23.89 -3.10 -19.05
C ASN A 103 24.84 -2.11 -18.33
N VAL A 104 25.58 -2.67 -17.35
CA VAL A 104 27.05 -2.59 -17.29
C VAL A 104 27.58 -3.97 -17.67
#